data_AF-A0A7M7JA90-F1
#
_entry.id   AF-A0A7M7JA90-F1
#
_cell.length_a   1.000
_cell.length_b   1.000
_cell.length_c   1.000
_cell.angle_alpha   90.00
_cell.angle_beta   90.00
_cell.angle_gamma   90.00
#
_symmetry.space_group_name_H-M   'P 1'
#
loop_
_entity.id
_entity.type
_entity.pdbx_description
1 polymer ?
#
loop_
_entity_poly.entity_id
_entity_poly.type
_entity_poly.pdbx_seq_one_letter_code
_entity_poly.pdbx_strand_id
1 'polypeptide(L)'
;MDKATRAIRRSGVRLKSINSGHTDLALVISGIRDMRIGLKSFQNAQTAVSQDMMVWSHTDENRAIQDVMEQINELHIFWADSQKNFLDQLKSFKHDFEMILEGERQVDAARGKLAQAEQREYKIKKELKKAVKKASVEELNSLETKLTDAERAKDLAQFDAVEKMQENEACKLIRLKEGLSKLSESYLEMAHKMAIIFEAQREVTQAIPDVHTTALHEMKYTGGGATKRAVQKAKDRLDRYHSFKYKLVAHGTVEEPPPPYTPGYFASEAGMPYEHDLASNDVRLRPARVMSMEPQAPPLDDETVLRDQREYLRVQRDRERAARRYSSEDEEQQRLGAHKL
;
A
#
# COMPACT_ATOMS: atom_id res chain seq x y z
N MET A 1 -18.26 17.05 -15.53
CA MET A 1 -18.82 17.31 -14.18
C MET A 1 -18.01 16.66 -13.05
N ASP A 2 -17.28 15.57 -13.29
CA ASP A 2 -16.61 14.81 -12.21
C ASP A 2 -15.51 15.54 -11.43
N LYS A 3 -14.80 16.48 -12.08
CA LYS A 3 -13.78 17.31 -11.41
C LYS A 3 -14.41 18.25 -10.37
N ALA A 4 -15.54 18.89 -10.70
CA ALA A 4 -16.27 19.76 -9.79
C ALA A 4 -16.87 18.97 -8.62
N THR A 5 -17.45 17.79 -8.90
CA THR A 5 -17.98 16.89 -7.87
C THR A 5 -16.88 16.42 -6.91
N ARG A 6 -15.68 16.09 -7.42
CA ARG A 6 -14.53 15.72 -6.59
C ARG A 6 -14.05 16.90 -5.72
N ALA A 7 -13.95 18.10 -6.29
CA ALA A 7 -13.58 19.30 -5.55
C ALA A 7 -14.57 19.57 -4.39
N ILE A 8 -15.88 19.53 -4.66
CA ILE A 8 -16.92 19.72 -3.65
C ILE A 8 -16.83 18.67 -2.53
N ARG A 9 -16.62 17.38 -2.87
CA ARG A 9 -16.45 16.32 -1.86
C ARG A 9 -15.23 16.56 -0.97
N ARG A 10 -14.08 16.90 -1.56
CA ARG A 10 -12.84 17.19 -0.80
C ARG A 10 -12.99 18.42 0.08
N SER A 11 -13.62 19.48 -0.43
CA SER A 11 -13.95 20.68 0.36
C SER A 11 -14.89 20.35 1.51
N GLY A 12 -15.90 19.49 1.30
CA GLY A 12 -16.79 19.02 2.35
C GLY A 12 -16.07 18.24 3.46
N VAL A 13 -15.06 17.43 3.11
CA VAL A 13 -14.22 16.74 4.11
C VAL A 13 -13.42 17.74 4.94
N ARG A 14 -12.79 18.73 4.29
CA ARG A 14 -12.06 19.81 4.98
C ARG A 14 -12.95 20.59 5.94
N LEU A 15 -14.14 20.99 5.49
CA LEU A 15 -15.10 21.73 6.32
C LEU A 15 -15.54 20.94 7.56
N LYS A 16 -15.74 19.63 7.44
CA LYS A 16 -16.13 18.78 8.58
C LYS A 16 -14.98 18.51 9.57
N SER A 17 -13.73 18.65 9.15
CA SER A 17 -12.54 18.30 9.93
C SER A 17 -11.71 19.49 10.41
N ILE A 18 -12.12 20.71 10.04
CA ILE A 18 -11.39 21.95 10.36
C ILE A 18 -11.22 22.17 11.87
N ASN A 19 -12.20 21.75 12.67
CA ASN A 19 -12.17 21.92 14.13
C ASN A 19 -11.48 20.76 14.86
N SER A 20 -11.24 19.63 14.20
CA SER A 20 -10.66 18.44 14.85
C SER A 20 -9.15 18.30 14.66
N GLY A 21 -8.51 19.14 13.85
CA GLY A 21 -7.08 18.98 13.50
C GLY A 21 -6.79 17.81 12.53
N HIS A 22 -7.67 16.81 12.45
CA HIS A 22 -7.48 15.58 11.66
C HIS A 22 -7.86 15.69 10.17
N THR A 23 -7.65 16.86 9.55
CA THR A 23 -8.10 17.11 8.17
C THR A 23 -7.38 16.23 7.15
N ASP A 24 -6.07 16.06 7.31
CA ASP A 24 -5.26 15.31 6.33
C ASP A 24 -5.59 13.82 6.34
N LEU A 25 -5.73 13.23 7.53
CA LEU A 25 -6.14 11.84 7.69
C LEU A 25 -7.55 11.59 7.11
N ALA A 26 -8.49 12.51 7.36
CA ALA A 26 -9.82 12.43 6.76
C ALA A 26 -9.77 12.52 5.21
N LEU A 27 -8.85 13.31 4.65
CA LEU A 27 -8.63 13.38 3.21
C LEU A 27 -8.06 12.07 2.64
N VAL A 28 -7.15 11.39 3.35
CA VAL A 28 -6.64 10.07 2.97
C VAL A 28 -7.79 9.05 2.93
N ILE A 29 -8.60 8.97 3.98
CA ILE A 29 -9.76 8.06 4.06
C ILE A 29 -10.74 8.33 2.89
N SER A 30 -11.01 9.60 2.59
CA SER A 30 -11.84 9.97 1.44
C SER A 30 -11.20 9.57 0.11
N GLY A 31 -9.88 9.72 -0.04
CA GLY A 31 -9.15 9.32 -1.24
C GLY A 31 -9.26 7.83 -1.51
N ILE A 32 -9.05 6.99 -0.49
CA ILE A 32 -9.18 5.53 -0.61
C ILE A 32 -10.63 5.14 -0.96
N ARG A 33 -11.62 5.81 -0.35
CA ARG A 33 -13.04 5.62 -0.72
C ARG A 33 -13.28 5.95 -2.19
N ASP A 34 -12.74 7.06 -2.68
CA ASP A 34 -12.91 7.48 -4.07
C ASP A 34 -12.22 6.51 -5.04
N MET A 35 -11.05 5.96 -4.69
CA MET A 35 -10.40 4.88 -5.46
C MET A 35 -11.32 3.66 -5.60
N ARG A 36 -11.91 3.20 -4.49
CA ARG A 36 -12.83 2.05 -4.48
C ARG A 36 -14.08 2.32 -5.32
N ILE A 37 -14.67 3.52 -5.22
CA ILE A 37 -15.84 3.90 -6.03
C ILE A 37 -15.47 3.92 -7.52
N GLY A 38 -14.32 4.52 -7.85
CA GLY A 38 -13.83 4.59 -9.24
C GLY A 38 -13.65 3.19 -9.83
N LEU A 39 -12.99 2.29 -9.10
CA LEU A 39 -12.80 0.91 -9.57
C LEU A 39 -14.12 0.13 -9.70
N LYS A 40 -15.06 0.28 -8.76
CA LYS A 40 -16.39 -0.34 -8.88
C LYS A 40 -17.15 0.17 -10.10
N SER A 41 -17.07 1.47 -10.38
CA SER A 41 -17.68 2.05 -11.58
C SER A 41 -17.05 1.48 -12.85
N PHE A 42 -15.73 1.33 -12.88
CA PHE A 42 -15.01 0.71 -14.00
C PHE A 42 -15.47 -0.74 -14.21
N GLN A 43 -15.48 -1.56 -13.15
CA GLN A 43 -15.95 -2.95 -13.20
C GLN A 43 -17.39 -3.08 -13.73
N ASN A 44 -18.29 -2.21 -13.28
CA ASN A 44 -19.67 -2.20 -13.76
C ASN A 44 -19.76 -1.88 -15.26
N ALA A 45 -19.04 -0.86 -15.72
CA ALA A 45 -19.01 -0.49 -17.14
C ALA A 45 -18.40 -1.62 -17.98
N GLN A 46 -17.32 -2.23 -17.49
CA GLN A 46 -16.67 -3.37 -18.13
C GLN A 46 -17.63 -4.56 -18.27
N THR A 47 -18.40 -4.85 -17.22
CA THR A 47 -19.40 -5.93 -17.21
C THR A 47 -20.54 -5.67 -18.19
N ALA A 48 -21.05 -4.44 -18.26
CA ALA A 48 -22.06 -4.07 -19.25
C ALA A 48 -21.55 -4.26 -20.67
N VAL A 49 -20.34 -3.78 -20.97
CA VAL A 49 -19.72 -3.95 -22.30
C VAL A 49 -19.53 -5.43 -22.64
N SER A 50 -19.09 -6.26 -21.68
CA SER A 50 -18.96 -7.72 -21.89
C SER A 50 -20.30 -8.38 -22.23
N GLN A 51 -21.38 -7.99 -21.54
CA GLN A 51 -22.72 -8.49 -21.81
C GLN A 51 -23.23 -8.05 -23.18
N ASP A 52 -23.05 -6.79 -23.54
CA ASP A 52 -23.46 -6.25 -24.84
C ASP A 52 -22.69 -6.92 -25.99
N MET A 53 -21.38 -7.14 -25.84
CA MET A 53 -20.55 -7.87 -26.81
C MET A 53 -21.04 -9.31 -26.99
N MET A 54 -21.44 -9.97 -25.90
CA MET A 54 -22.01 -11.32 -25.96
C MET A 54 -23.35 -11.34 -26.69
N VAL A 55 -24.28 -10.44 -26.34
CA VAL A 55 -25.59 -10.37 -27.01
C VAL A 55 -25.40 -10.13 -28.52
N TRP A 56 -24.54 -9.17 -28.88
CA TRP A 56 -24.23 -8.88 -30.27
C TRP A 56 -23.62 -10.10 -30.99
N SER A 57 -22.64 -10.78 -30.40
CA SER A 57 -21.97 -11.90 -31.06
C SER A 57 -22.92 -13.06 -31.36
N HIS A 58 -23.93 -13.30 -30.52
CA HIS A 58 -24.93 -14.35 -30.72
C HIS A 58 -25.91 -14.03 -31.86
N THR A 59 -26.04 -12.76 -32.24
CA THR A 59 -26.84 -12.35 -33.41
C THR A 59 -26.07 -12.41 -34.73
N ASP A 60 -24.74 -12.54 -34.66
CA ASP A 60 -23.87 -12.64 -35.83
C ASP A 60 -23.90 -14.05 -36.43
N GLU A 61 -23.75 -14.21 -37.74
CA GLU A 61 -23.69 -15.53 -38.39
C GLU A 61 -22.29 -16.17 -38.34
N ASN A 62 -21.27 -15.35 -38.08
CA ASN A 62 -19.88 -15.77 -38.06
C ASN A 62 -19.55 -16.57 -36.80
N ARG A 63 -19.38 -17.89 -36.99
CA ARG A 63 -19.02 -18.83 -35.92
C ARG A 63 -17.72 -18.49 -35.19
N ALA A 64 -16.76 -17.85 -35.86
CA ALA A 64 -15.52 -17.42 -35.21
C ALA A 64 -15.78 -16.28 -34.21
N ILE A 65 -16.62 -15.29 -34.58
CA ILE A 65 -17.01 -14.19 -33.69
C ILE A 65 -17.80 -14.72 -32.49
N GLN A 66 -18.77 -15.61 -32.71
CA GLN A 66 -19.54 -16.25 -31.65
C GLN A 66 -18.64 -16.94 -30.62
N ASP A 67 -17.77 -17.85 -31.09
CA ASP A 67 -16.89 -18.64 -30.22
C ASP A 67 -15.88 -17.76 -29.49
N VAL A 68 -15.18 -16.85 -30.19
CA VAL A 68 -14.20 -15.96 -29.56
C VAL A 68 -14.85 -15.09 -28.50
N MET A 69 -16.02 -14.51 -28.77
CA MET A 69 -16.71 -13.67 -27.78
C MET A 69 -17.19 -14.48 -26.57
N GLU A 70 -17.70 -15.70 -26.78
CA GLU A 70 -18.07 -16.61 -25.68
C GLU A 70 -16.87 -16.88 -24.75
N GLN A 71 -15.72 -17.20 -25.33
CA GLN A 71 -14.49 -17.48 -24.58
C GLN A 71 -13.90 -16.23 -23.91
N ILE A 72 -13.95 -15.07 -24.56
CA ILE A 72 -13.56 -13.78 -23.94
C ILE A 72 -14.46 -13.45 -22.75
N ASN A 73 -15.76 -13.73 -22.85
CA ASN A 73 -16.68 -13.47 -21.74
C ASN A 73 -16.42 -14.41 -20.55
N GLU A 74 -16.06 -15.67 -20.77
CA GLU A 74 -15.61 -16.56 -19.68
C GLU A 74 -14.36 -16.00 -18.98
N LEU A 75 -13.37 -15.54 -19.74
CA LEU A 75 -12.18 -14.88 -19.19
C LEU A 75 -12.52 -13.58 -18.42
N HIS A 76 -13.51 -12.82 -18.89
CA HIS A 76 -13.99 -11.62 -18.22
C HIS A 76 -14.59 -11.92 -16.83
N ILE A 77 -15.24 -13.07 -16.65
CA ILE A 77 -15.74 -13.49 -15.33
C ILE A 77 -14.58 -13.65 -14.33
N PHE A 78 -13.48 -14.29 -14.74
CA PHE A 78 -12.28 -14.40 -13.88
C PHE A 78 -11.69 -13.03 -13.56
N TRP A 79 -11.70 -12.12 -14.52
CA TRP A 79 -11.20 -10.77 -14.31
C TRP A 79 -12.06 -9.98 -13.30
N ALA A 80 -13.39 -10.06 -13.44
CA ALA A 80 -14.31 -9.43 -12.51
C ALA A 80 -14.16 -9.96 -11.07
N ASP A 81 -13.91 -11.26 -10.90
CA ASP A 81 -13.64 -11.83 -9.57
C ASP A 81 -12.32 -11.30 -8.97
N SER A 82 -11.26 -11.21 -9.78
CA SER A 82 -9.99 -10.61 -9.34
C SER A 82 -10.15 -9.16 -8.87
N GLN A 83 -10.93 -8.34 -9.59
CA GLN A 83 -11.23 -6.96 -9.18
C GLN A 83 -12.05 -6.89 -7.89
N LYS A 84 -13.01 -7.81 -7.71
CA LYS A 84 -13.83 -7.88 -6.49
C LYS A 84 -12.97 -8.15 -5.26
N ASN A 85 -12.05 -9.11 -5.35
CA ASN A 85 -11.10 -9.41 -4.27
C ASN A 85 -10.25 -8.18 -3.91
N PHE A 86 -9.76 -7.45 -4.91
CA PHE A 86 -9.00 -6.22 -4.70
C PHE A 86 -9.85 -5.07 -4.09
N LEU A 87 -11.12 -4.93 -4.49
CA LEU A 87 -12.06 -3.97 -3.89
C LEU A 87 -12.29 -4.22 -2.39
N ASP A 88 -12.29 -5.49 -1.96
CA ASP A 88 -12.40 -5.86 -0.55
C ASP A 88 -11.12 -5.51 0.22
N GLN A 89 -9.94 -5.65 -0.40
CA GLN A 89 -8.68 -5.19 0.19
C GLN A 89 -8.63 -3.66 0.35
N LEU A 90 -9.12 -2.89 -0.62
CA LEU A 90 -9.28 -1.44 -0.48
C LEU A 90 -10.24 -1.05 0.65
N LYS A 91 -11.30 -1.84 0.88
CA LYS A 91 -12.22 -1.63 2.00
C LYS A 91 -11.53 -1.87 3.34
N SER A 92 -10.75 -2.95 3.47
CA SER A 92 -9.96 -3.23 4.67
C SER A 92 -8.91 -2.14 4.92
N PHE A 93 -8.18 -1.73 3.88
CA PHE A 93 -7.15 -0.69 4.00
C PHE A 93 -7.74 0.66 4.43
N LYS A 94 -8.92 1.03 3.92
CA LYS A 94 -9.65 2.21 4.42
C LYS A 94 -9.97 2.09 5.91
N HIS A 95 -10.41 0.91 6.36
CA HIS A 95 -10.78 0.69 7.75
C HIS A 95 -9.57 0.84 8.69
N ASP A 96 -8.37 0.44 8.27
CA ASP A 96 -7.15 0.66 9.05
C ASP A 96 -6.91 2.15 9.35
N PHE A 97 -7.14 3.05 8.39
CA PHE A 97 -7.07 4.50 8.63
C PHE A 97 -8.22 5.04 9.49
N GLU A 98 -9.42 4.45 9.41
CA GLU A 98 -10.53 4.82 10.31
C GLU A 98 -10.20 4.48 11.76
N MET A 99 -9.52 3.35 12.01
CA MET A 99 -9.04 2.96 13.33
C MET A 99 -7.95 3.90 13.84
N ILE A 100 -7.03 4.35 12.98
CA ILE A 100 -6.03 5.37 13.33
C ILE A 100 -6.72 6.68 13.72
N LEU A 101 -7.69 7.14 12.93
CA LEU A 101 -8.41 8.38 13.21
C LEU A 101 -9.17 8.32 14.54
N GLU A 102 -9.75 7.17 14.87
CA GLU A 102 -10.39 6.97 16.15
C GLU A 102 -9.39 7.03 17.31
N GLY A 103 -8.20 6.44 17.15
CA GLY A 103 -7.10 6.56 18.12
C GLY A 103 -6.67 8.02 18.34
N GLU A 104 -6.57 8.83 17.28
CA GLU A 104 -6.24 10.26 17.40
C GLU A 104 -7.30 11.04 18.18
N ARG A 105 -8.59 10.73 18.00
CA ARG A 105 -9.67 11.34 18.78
C ARG A 105 -9.63 10.97 20.26
N GLN A 106 -9.24 9.73 20.58
CA GLN A 106 -9.08 9.30 21.96
C GLN A 106 -7.92 10.04 22.64
N VAL A 107 -6.81 10.26 21.92
CA VAL A 107 -5.69 11.08 22.40
C VAL A 107 -6.13 12.53 22.66
N ASP A 108 -6.89 13.15 21.76
CA ASP A 108 -7.40 14.51 21.95
C ASP A 108 -8.32 14.60 23.17
N ALA A 109 -9.20 13.61 23.36
CA ALA A 109 -10.08 13.55 24.52
C ALA A 109 -9.28 13.44 25.83
N ALA A 110 -8.24 12.60 25.87
CA ALA A 110 -7.37 12.44 27.05
C ALA A 110 -6.58 13.74 27.34
N ARG A 111 -6.02 14.39 26.30
CA ARG A 111 -5.37 15.70 26.42
C ARG A 111 -6.33 16.78 26.91
N GLY A 112 -7.57 16.77 26.44
CA GLY A 112 -8.62 17.67 26.90
C GLY A 112 -8.91 17.50 28.40
N LYS A 113 -8.97 16.26 28.89
CA LYS A 113 -9.13 15.97 30.33
C LYS A 113 -7.93 16.45 31.15
N LEU A 114 -6.71 16.23 30.66
CA LEU A 114 -5.49 16.71 31.30
C LEU A 114 -5.49 18.25 31.42
N ALA A 115 -5.78 18.96 30.32
CA ALA A 115 -5.84 20.43 30.33
C ALA A 115 -6.89 20.97 31.32
N GLN A 116 -8.04 20.29 31.46
CA GLN A 116 -9.06 20.65 32.45
C GLN A 116 -8.58 20.42 33.89
N ALA A 117 -7.87 19.31 34.14
CA ALA A 117 -7.30 19.01 35.45
C ALA A 117 -6.21 20.03 35.85
N GLU A 118 -5.30 20.36 34.93
CA GLU A 118 -4.29 21.41 35.10
C GLU A 118 -4.93 22.77 35.38
N GLN A 119 -5.98 23.14 34.64
CA GLN A 119 -6.69 24.39 34.88
C GLN A 119 -7.36 24.43 36.26
N ARG A 120 -7.92 23.30 36.71
CA ARG A 120 -8.54 23.17 38.04
C ARG A 120 -7.51 23.30 39.15
N GLU A 121 -6.40 22.58 39.06
CA GLU A 121 -5.26 22.70 39.99
C GLU A 121 -4.79 24.16 40.07
N TYR A 122 -4.57 24.81 38.92
CA TYR A 122 -4.11 26.20 38.86
C TYR A 122 -5.08 27.18 39.51
N LYS A 123 -6.39 27.01 39.32
CA LYS A 123 -7.43 27.83 39.96
C LYS A 123 -7.37 27.67 41.49
N ILE A 124 -7.30 26.44 42.00
CA ILE A 124 -7.22 26.17 43.44
C ILE A 124 -5.92 26.72 44.04
N LYS A 125 -4.77 26.56 43.36
CA LYS A 125 -3.49 27.16 43.78
C LYS A 125 -3.59 28.68 43.91
N LYS A 126 -4.28 29.34 42.98
CA LYS A 126 -4.54 30.80 43.04
C LYS A 126 -5.45 31.19 44.20
N GLU A 127 -6.50 30.42 44.45
CA GLU A 127 -7.43 30.64 45.56
C GLU A 127 -6.72 30.49 46.91
N LEU A 128 -5.96 29.41 47.09
CA LEU A 128 -5.15 29.17 48.29
C LEU A 128 -4.19 30.34 48.55
N LYS A 129 -3.45 30.80 47.53
CA LYS A 129 -2.53 31.95 47.65
C LYS A 129 -3.23 33.25 48.09
N LYS A 130 -4.51 33.44 47.72
CA LYS A 130 -5.30 34.60 48.16
C LYS A 130 -5.83 34.41 49.59
N ALA A 131 -6.25 33.19 49.92
CA ALA A 131 -6.85 32.84 51.21
C ALA A 131 -5.86 32.97 52.38
N VAL A 132 -4.57 32.65 52.17
CA VAL A 132 -3.52 32.71 53.21
C VAL A 132 -3.46 34.04 53.97
N LYS A 133 -3.92 35.15 53.38
CA LYS A 133 -3.87 36.48 54.01
C LYS A 133 -5.08 36.82 54.89
N LYS A 134 -6.20 36.12 54.73
CA LYS A 134 -7.52 36.56 55.26
C LYS A 134 -8.45 35.45 55.73
N ALA A 135 -8.20 34.20 55.35
CA ALA A 135 -9.07 33.06 55.63
C ALA A 135 -8.79 32.44 57.00
N SER A 136 -9.77 31.70 57.53
CA SER A 136 -9.58 30.92 58.77
C SER A 136 -8.67 29.71 58.54
N VAL A 137 -8.19 29.10 59.63
CA VAL A 137 -7.37 27.88 59.57
C VAL A 137 -8.15 26.72 58.94
N GLU A 138 -9.45 26.59 59.27
CA GLU A 138 -10.32 25.56 58.70
C GLU A 138 -10.51 25.73 57.18
N GLU A 139 -10.67 26.97 56.72
CA GLU A 139 -10.80 27.27 55.29
C GLU A 139 -9.50 26.95 54.53
N LEU A 140 -8.34 27.23 55.12
CA LEU A 140 -7.04 26.87 54.56
C LEU A 140 -6.87 25.36 54.46
N ASN A 141 -7.17 24.61 55.53
CA ASN A 141 -7.10 23.14 55.54
C ASN A 141 -8.03 22.52 54.48
N SER A 142 -9.22 23.12 54.27
CA SER A 142 -10.15 22.68 53.22
C SER A 142 -9.58 22.90 51.81
N LEU A 143 -8.96 24.06 51.57
CA LEU A 143 -8.33 24.38 50.28
C LEU A 143 -7.10 23.51 50.00
N GLU A 144 -6.30 23.19 51.02
CA GLU A 144 -5.15 22.28 50.91
C GLU A 144 -5.58 20.85 50.56
N THR A 145 -6.67 20.36 51.18
CA THR A 145 -7.25 19.06 50.84
C THR A 145 -7.72 19.03 49.38
N LYS A 146 -8.47 20.07 48.96
CA LYS A 146 -8.91 20.21 47.55
C LYS A 146 -7.76 20.32 46.57
N LEU A 147 -6.66 20.97 46.96
CA LEU A 147 -5.47 21.07 46.13
C LEU A 147 -4.82 19.69 45.95
N THR A 148 -4.67 18.94 47.03
CA THR A 148 -4.13 17.57 47.01
C THR A 148 -4.95 16.67 46.08
N ASP A 149 -6.28 16.74 46.18
CA ASP A 149 -7.19 15.99 45.29
C ASP A 149 -7.04 16.42 43.82
N ALA A 150 -6.88 17.71 43.56
CA ALA A 150 -6.70 18.24 42.21
C ALA A 150 -5.35 17.86 41.60
N GLU A 151 -4.27 17.84 42.39
CA GLU A 151 -2.95 17.37 41.98
C GLU A 151 -3.00 15.88 41.63
N ARG A 152 -3.63 15.05 42.48
CA ARG A 152 -3.82 13.62 42.18
C ARG A 152 -4.65 13.40 40.91
N ALA A 153 -5.71 14.19 40.71
CA ALA A 153 -6.53 14.09 39.50
C ALA A 153 -5.75 14.48 38.23
N LYS A 154 -4.87 15.48 38.32
CA LYS A 154 -3.95 15.83 37.22
C LYS A 154 -2.99 14.69 36.92
N ASP A 155 -2.35 14.10 37.93
CA ASP A 155 -1.39 13.02 37.73
C ASP A 155 -2.04 11.80 37.05
N LEU A 156 -3.26 11.45 37.45
CA LEU A 156 -4.04 10.39 36.79
C LEU A 156 -4.38 10.73 35.33
N ALA A 157 -4.81 11.96 35.06
CA ALA A 157 -5.11 12.41 33.70
C ALA A 157 -3.84 12.48 32.83
N GLN A 158 -2.70 12.81 33.43
CA GLN A 158 -1.41 12.82 32.74
C GLN A 158 -0.98 11.41 32.36
N PHE A 159 -1.12 10.43 33.28
CA PHE A 159 -0.86 9.03 33.00
C PHE A 159 -1.72 8.51 31.84
N ASP A 160 -3.05 8.71 31.91
CA ASP A 160 -3.99 8.30 30.84
C ASP A 160 -3.64 8.95 29.49
N ALA A 161 -3.30 10.25 29.47
CA ALA A 161 -2.91 10.94 28.23
C ALA A 161 -1.62 10.36 27.63
N VAL A 162 -0.62 10.05 28.45
CA VAL A 162 0.64 9.44 27.99
C VAL A 162 0.40 8.02 27.46
N GLU A 163 -0.38 7.21 28.18
CA GLU A 163 -0.75 5.85 27.78
C GLU A 163 -1.48 5.87 26.42
N LYS A 164 -2.53 6.69 26.28
CA LYS A 164 -3.28 6.81 25.02
C LYS A 164 -2.41 7.30 23.86
N MET A 165 -1.47 8.21 24.13
CA MET A 165 -0.51 8.63 23.11
C MET A 165 0.37 7.48 22.64
N GLN A 166 0.93 6.70 23.56
CA GLN A 166 1.79 5.55 23.22
C GLN A 166 1.01 4.45 22.49
N GLU A 167 -0.19 4.10 22.97
CA GLU A 167 -1.08 3.15 22.31
C GLU A 167 -1.43 3.59 20.88
N ASN A 168 -1.72 4.87 20.67
CA ASN A 168 -2.05 5.40 19.36
C ASN A 168 -0.85 5.36 18.39
N GLU A 169 0.36 5.68 18.86
CA GLU A 169 1.57 5.58 18.03
C GLU A 169 1.88 4.11 17.65
N ALA A 170 1.71 3.18 18.59
CA ALA A 170 1.81 1.75 18.27
C ALA A 170 0.75 1.31 17.25
N CYS A 171 -0.51 1.75 17.43
CA CYS A 171 -1.60 1.47 16.50
C CYS A 171 -1.29 1.97 15.08
N LYS A 172 -0.80 3.21 14.94
CA LYS A 172 -0.37 3.79 13.65
C LYS A 172 0.67 2.92 12.95
N LEU A 173 1.73 2.54 13.67
CA LEU A 173 2.82 1.75 13.10
C LEU A 173 2.34 0.37 12.63
N ILE A 174 1.57 -0.33 13.46
CA ILE A 174 1.03 -1.66 13.14
C ILE A 174 0.10 -1.58 11.93
N ARG A 175 -0.90 -0.68 11.99
CA ARG A 175 -1.92 -0.55 10.95
C ARG A 175 -1.36 -0.07 9.63
N LEU A 176 -0.45 0.89 9.64
CA LEU A 176 0.17 1.38 8.42
C LEU A 176 1.02 0.30 7.76
N LYS A 177 1.88 -0.39 8.54
CA LYS A 177 2.75 -1.45 8.02
C LYS A 177 1.93 -2.61 7.46
N GLU A 178 0.98 -3.12 8.22
CA GLU A 178 0.13 -4.23 7.79
C GLU A 178 -0.74 -3.84 6.59
N GLY A 179 -1.39 -2.68 6.66
CA GLY A 179 -2.27 -2.19 5.60
C GLY A 179 -1.53 -2.01 4.28
N LEU A 180 -0.35 -1.38 4.29
CA LEU A 180 0.46 -1.20 3.08
C LEU A 180 1.00 -2.52 2.53
N SER A 181 1.41 -3.44 3.41
CA SER A 181 1.89 -4.77 2.99
C SER A 181 0.78 -5.55 2.29
N LYS A 182 -0.40 -5.68 2.94
CA LYS A 182 -1.58 -6.35 2.38
C LYS A 182 -2.05 -5.71 1.08
N LEU A 183 -2.06 -4.37 1.02
CA LEU A 183 -2.43 -3.65 -0.20
C LEU A 183 -1.44 -3.95 -1.35
N SER A 184 -0.14 -3.92 -1.07
CA SER A 184 0.89 -4.21 -2.08
C SER A 184 0.78 -5.64 -2.60
N GLU A 185 0.61 -6.61 -1.70
CA GLU A 185 0.35 -8.02 -2.06
C GLU A 185 -0.89 -8.15 -2.95
N SER A 186 -1.97 -7.44 -2.62
CA SER A 186 -3.21 -7.48 -3.40
C SER A 186 -3.07 -6.87 -4.80
N TYR A 187 -2.23 -5.84 -4.97
CA TYR A 187 -1.89 -5.31 -6.30
C TYR A 187 -1.10 -6.32 -7.13
N LEU A 188 -0.10 -6.98 -6.53
CA LEU A 188 0.70 -8.00 -7.20
C LEU A 188 -0.16 -9.21 -7.59
N GLU A 189 -1.03 -9.66 -6.70
CA GLU A 189 -2.00 -10.72 -6.99
C GLU A 189 -2.90 -10.35 -8.16
N MET A 190 -3.50 -9.14 -8.14
CA MET A 190 -4.34 -8.69 -9.24
C MET A 190 -3.55 -8.62 -10.55
N ALA A 191 -2.34 -8.06 -10.55
CA ALA A 191 -1.50 -7.94 -11.74
C ALA A 191 -1.12 -9.31 -12.33
N HIS A 192 -0.78 -10.29 -11.50
CA HIS A 192 -0.47 -11.65 -11.98
C HIS A 192 -1.68 -12.33 -12.57
N LYS A 193 -2.85 -12.22 -11.92
CA LYS A 193 -4.10 -12.78 -12.47
C LYS A 193 -4.47 -12.11 -13.80
N MET A 194 -4.31 -10.79 -13.91
CA MET A 194 -4.49 -10.06 -15.18
C MET A 194 -3.58 -10.60 -16.27
N ALA A 195 -2.29 -10.82 -15.97
CA ALA A 195 -1.35 -11.34 -16.95
C ALA A 195 -1.81 -12.70 -17.49
N ILE A 196 -2.21 -13.63 -16.61
CA ILE A 196 -2.72 -14.94 -17.01
C ILE A 196 -3.97 -14.80 -17.91
N ILE A 197 -4.92 -13.96 -17.50
CA ILE A 197 -6.19 -13.76 -18.22
C ILE A 197 -5.96 -13.13 -19.59
N PHE A 198 -5.16 -12.07 -19.67
CA PHE A 198 -4.94 -11.36 -20.93
C PHE A 198 -4.00 -12.09 -21.89
N GLU A 199 -3.09 -12.92 -21.38
CA GLU A 199 -2.36 -13.90 -22.21
C GLU A 199 -3.33 -14.86 -22.90
N ALA A 200 -4.29 -15.43 -22.15
CA ALA A 200 -5.29 -16.32 -22.70
C ALA A 200 -6.25 -15.61 -23.66
N GLN A 201 -6.65 -14.37 -23.35
CA GLN A 201 -7.46 -13.55 -24.25
C GLN A 201 -6.76 -13.33 -25.59
N ARG A 202 -5.45 -13.05 -25.57
CA ARG A 202 -4.63 -12.95 -26.78
C ARG A 202 -4.61 -14.25 -27.57
N GLU A 203 -4.41 -15.40 -26.90
CA GLU A 203 -4.46 -16.73 -27.54
C GLU A 203 -5.85 -17.00 -28.18
N VAL A 204 -6.94 -16.62 -27.51
CA VAL A 204 -8.31 -16.75 -28.04
C VAL A 204 -8.54 -15.86 -29.26
N THR A 205 -8.11 -14.59 -29.22
CA THR A 205 -8.28 -13.66 -30.36
C THR A 205 -7.51 -14.11 -31.61
N GLN A 206 -6.38 -14.81 -31.45
CA GLN A 206 -5.63 -15.39 -32.57
C GLN A 206 -6.37 -16.51 -33.32
N ALA A 207 -7.48 -17.02 -32.78
CA ALA A 207 -8.33 -17.98 -33.49
C ALA A 207 -9.21 -17.34 -34.56
N ILE A 208 -9.35 -16.00 -34.58
CA ILE A 208 -10.03 -15.28 -35.66
C ILE A 208 -9.16 -15.41 -36.92
N PRO A 209 -9.67 -15.99 -38.02
CA PRO A 209 -8.88 -16.15 -39.22
C PRO A 209 -8.57 -14.80 -39.89
N ASP A 210 -7.37 -14.68 -40.44
CA ASP A 210 -6.98 -13.48 -41.19
C ASP A 210 -7.76 -13.36 -42.50
N VAL A 211 -8.45 -12.23 -42.67
CA VAL A 211 -9.21 -11.93 -43.89
C VAL A 211 -8.26 -11.51 -45.00
N HIS A 212 -7.92 -12.45 -45.87
CA HIS A 212 -7.30 -12.18 -47.17
C HIS A 212 -8.41 -12.08 -48.23
N THR A 213 -8.13 -11.51 -49.42
CA THR A 213 -9.08 -11.13 -50.50
C THR A 213 -9.98 -12.26 -51.10
N THR A 214 -10.11 -13.42 -50.45
CA THR A 214 -10.86 -14.58 -50.92
C THR A 214 -12.17 -14.74 -50.15
N ALA A 215 -13.16 -15.41 -50.78
CA ALA A 215 -14.55 -15.52 -50.35
C ALA A 215 -14.74 -15.88 -48.87
N LEU A 216 -15.00 -14.85 -48.05
CA LEU A 216 -15.29 -14.93 -46.61
C LEU A 216 -16.40 -15.93 -46.24
N HIS A 217 -17.33 -16.16 -47.17
CA HIS A 217 -18.52 -16.97 -46.95
C HIS A 217 -18.25 -18.48 -47.01
N GLU A 218 -17.09 -18.90 -47.53
CA GLU A 218 -16.72 -20.33 -47.67
C GLU A 218 -15.78 -20.80 -46.56
N MET A 219 -15.30 -19.89 -45.71
CA MET A 219 -14.31 -20.20 -44.69
C MET A 219 -14.92 -20.96 -43.51
N LYS A 220 -14.45 -22.19 -43.29
CA LYS A 220 -14.87 -23.01 -42.14
C LYS A 220 -14.05 -22.67 -40.90
N TYR A 221 -14.73 -22.24 -39.84
CA TYR A 221 -14.11 -22.01 -38.54
C TYR A 221 -13.69 -23.34 -37.88
N THR A 222 -12.43 -23.44 -37.47
CA THR A 222 -11.84 -24.62 -36.80
C THR A 222 -11.17 -24.29 -35.45
N GLY A 223 -11.27 -23.04 -34.99
CA GLY A 223 -10.57 -22.55 -33.81
C GLY A 223 -11.17 -22.97 -32.46
N GLY A 224 -12.41 -23.47 -32.42
CA GLY A 224 -13.14 -23.71 -31.16
C GLY A 224 -12.47 -24.67 -30.17
N GLY A 225 -11.66 -25.62 -30.65
CA GLY A 225 -10.87 -26.48 -29.76
C GLY A 225 -9.65 -25.76 -29.15
N ALA A 226 -9.05 -24.81 -29.88
CA ALA A 226 -7.91 -24.04 -29.41
C ALA A 226 -8.35 -22.98 -28.38
N THR A 227 -9.44 -22.26 -28.66
CA THR A 227 -9.98 -21.21 -27.78
C THR A 227 -10.38 -21.78 -26.41
N LYS A 228 -11.16 -22.87 -26.38
CA LYS A 228 -11.53 -23.58 -25.13
C LYS A 228 -10.33 -24.06 -24.32
N ARG A 229 -9.28 -24.57 -25.00
CA ARG A 229 -8.05 -24.98 -24.33
C ARG A 229 -7.30 -23.80 -23.72
N ALA A 230 -7.28 -22.65 -24.39
CA ALA A 230 -6.66 -21.43 -23.85
C ALA A 230 -7.37 -20.96 -22.55
N VAL A 231 -8.71 -20.96 -22.55
CA VAL A 231 -9.51 -20.62 -21.35
C VAL A 231 -9.31 -21.63 -20.23
N GLN A 232 -9.36 -22.94 -20.53
CA GLN A 232 -9.12 -23.97 -19.52
C GLN A 232 -7.71 -23.87 -18.92
N LYS A 233 -6.69 -23.62 -19.74
CA LYS A 233 -5.30 -23.39 -19.28
C LYS A 233 -5.22 -22.17 -18.37
N ALA A 234 -5.95 -21.08 -18.67
CA ALA A 234 -6.00 -19.90 -17.81
C ALA A 234 -6.64 -20.23 -16.46
N LYS A 235 -7.77 -20.94 -16.48
CA LYS A 235 -8.49 -21.41 -15.29
C LYS A 235 -7.59 -22.27 -14.39
N ASP A 236 -6.92 -23.27 -14.96
CA ASP A 236 -6.01 -24.14 -14.21
C ASP A 236 -4.86 -23.34 -13.57
N ARG A 237 -4.32 -22.32 -14.26
CA ARG A 237 -3.28 -21.44 -13.73
C ARG A 237 -3.81 -20.56 -12.58
N LEU A 238 -5.03 -20.04 -12.69
CA LEU A 238 -5.67 -19.26 -11.63
C LEU A 238 -5.96 -20.12 -10.39
N ASP A 239 -6.47 -21.34 -10.57
CA ASP A 239 -6.75 -22.28 -9.48
C ASP A 239 -5.47 -22.70 -8.72
N ARG A 240 -4.37 -22.90 -9.45
CA ARG A 240 -3.04 -23.12 -8.86
C ARG A 240 -2.57 -21.89 -8.08
N TYR A 241 -2.78 -20.70 -8.61
CA TYR A 241 -2.44 -19.47 -7.90
C TYR A 241 -3.13 -19.38 -6.54
N HIS A 242 -4.43 -19.70 -6.51
CA HIS A 242 -5.21 -19.76 -5.27
C HIS A 242 -4.70 -20.81 -4.28
N SER A 243 -4.30 -21.98 -4.78
CA SER A 243 -3.86 -23.11 -3.94
C SER A 243 -2.50 -22.87 -3.28
N PHE A 244 -1.56 -22.25 -4.00
CA PHE A 244 -0.19 -22.08 -3.52
C PHE A 244 0.04 -20.81 -2.70
N LYS A 245 -0.97 -19.94 -2.56
CA LYS A 245 -0.84 -18.59 -1.94
C LYS A 245 0.53 -18.00 -2.30
N TYR A 246 0.85 -17.91 -3.60
CA TYR A 246 2.19 -17.52 -4.07
C TYR A 246 2.63 -16.25 -3.32
N LYS A 247 3.35 -16.44 -2.21
CA LYS A 247 4.38 -15.50 -1.79
C LYS A 247 5.23 -15.41 -3.04
N LEU A 248 5.49 -14.21 -3.52
CA LEU A 248 6.49 -14.03 -4.56
C LEU A 248 7.79 -14.61 -3.99
N VAL A 249 8.01 -15.90 -4.18
CA VAL A 249 9.34 -16.48 -4.18
C VAL A 249 9.91 -15.79 -5.40
N ALA A 250 10.75 -14.79 -5.16
CA ALA A 250 11.53 -14.18 -6.20
C ALA A 250 12.14 -15.35 -7.00
N HIS A 251 11.70 -15.52 -8.24
CA HIS A 251 12.36 -16.44 -9.17
C HIS A 251 13.79 -15.90 -9.31
N GLY A 252 14.70 -16.40 -8.47
CA GLY A 252 16.00 -15.78 -8.24
C GLY A 252 16.76 -16.24 -7.00
N THR A 253 16.18 -17.01 -6.08
CA THR A 253 17.02 -17.81 -5.17
C THR A 253 17.41 -19.08 -5.90
N VAL A 254 18.65 -19.09 -6.39
CA VAL A 254 19.44 -20.27 -6.72
C VAL A 254 18.94 -21.46 -5.88
N GLU A 255 18.56 -22.57 -6.53
CA GLU A 255 18.43 -23.86 -5.87
C GLU A 255 19.78 -24.14 -5.21
N GLU A 256 19.89 -23.82 -3.92
CA GLU A 256 21.03 -24.23 -3.13
C GLU A 256 20.98 -25.77 -3.15
N PRO A 257 21.99 -26.43 -3.75
CA PRO A 257 21.95 -27.88 -3.88
C PRO A 257 21.78 -28.50 -2.48
N PRO A 258 21.04 -29.61 -2.36
CA PRO A 258 20.78 -30.21 -1.06
C PRO A 258 22.10 -30.39 -0.31
N PRO A 259 22.17 -30.00 0.98
CA PRO A 259 23.41 -30.08 1.74
C PRO A 259 23.89 -31.54 1.70
N PRO A 260 25.18 -31.78 1.43
CA PRO A 260 25.70 -33.13 1.35
C PRO A 260 25.64 -33.74 2.75
N TYR A 261 24.63 -34.58 2.99
CA TYR A 261 24.58 -35.44 4.17
C TYR A 261 25.59 -36.57 3.97
N THR A 262 26.86 -36.28 4.21
CA THR A 262 27.84 -37.33 4.50
C THR A 262 28.83 -36.79 5.52
N PRO A 263 28.67 -37.13 6.81
CA PRO A 263 29.64 -36.76 7.84
C PRO A 263 30.98 -37.39 7.49
N GLY A 264 31.98 -36.57 7.13
CA GLY A 264 33.38 -37.03 7.06
C GLY A 264 34.24 -36.54 5.89
N TYR A 265 33.74 -35.76 4.93
CA TYR A 265 34.50 -35.49 3.69
C TYR A 265 35.04 -34.06 3.47
N PHE A 266 34.98 -33.18 4.47
CA PHE A 266 35.53 -31.83 4.34
C PHE A 266 36.48 -31.48 5.49
N ALA A 267 37.77 -31.28 5.16
CA ALA A 267 38.72 -30.62 6.04
C ALA A 267 38.48 -29.10 5.98
N SER A 268 38.16 -28.50 7.12
CA SER A 268 37.63 -27.13 7.23
C SER A 268 38.60 -26.02 6.81
N GLU A 269 39.85 -26.32 6.49
CA GLU A 269 40.88 -25.30 6.21
C GLU A 269 41.22 -25.13 4.72
N ALA A 270 40.83 -26.05 3.83
CA ALA A 270 41.33 -26.06 2.44
C ALA A 270 40.27 -25.87 1.34
N GLY A 271 38.97 -25.94 1.64
CA GLY A 271 37.89 -25.59 0.69
C GLY A 271 37.86 -26.39 -0.63
N MET A 272 38.57 -27.52 -0.74
CA MET A 272 38.60 -28.37 -1.94
C MET A 272 38.35 -29.83 -1.56
N PRO A 273 37.62 -30.61 -2.38
CA PRO A 273 37.44 -32.04 -2.15
C PRO A 273 38.77 -32.79 -2.36
N TYR A 274 39.03 -33.81 -1.54
CA TYR A 274 40.18 -34.71 -1.74
C TYR A 274 40.04 -35.44 -3.09
N GLU A 275 40.99 -35.24 -4.01
CA GLU A 275 41.20 -36.21 -5.08
C GLU A 275 41.97 -37.40 -4.51
N HIS A 276 41.28 -38.54 -4.39
CA HIS A 276 41.90 -39.80 -4.05
C HIS A 276 42.54 -40.37 -5.32
N ASP A 277 43.83 -40.10 -5.52
CA ASP A 277 44.61 -40.74 -6.56
C ASP A 277 44.97 -42.15 -6.08
N LEU A 278 44.24 -43.16 -6.56
CA LEU A 278 44.36 -44.56 -6.10
C LEU A 278 45.64 -45.29 -6.60
N ALA A 279 46.58 -44.58 -7.21
CA ALA A 279 47.72 -45.21 -7.89
C ALA A 279 49.13 -44.77 -7.44
N SER A 280 49.29 -43.78 -6.55
CA SER A 280 50.64 -43.29 -6.23
C SER A 280 50.81 -42.92 -4.76
N ASN A 281 51.70 -43.64 -4.07
CA ASN A 281 51.99 -43.50 -2.64
C ASN A 281 53.13 -42.52 -2.37
N ASP A 282 53.25 -41.45 -3.16
CA ASP A 282 54.37 -40.50 -3.07
C ASP A 282 53.86 -39.06 -2.90
N VAL A 283 54.00 -38.55 -1.67
CA VAL A 283 53.57 -37.19 -1.30
C VAL A 283 54.62 -36.20 -1.79
N ARG A 284 54.36 -35.54 -2.91
CA ARG A 284 55.09 -34.33 -3.32
C ARG A 284 54.18 -33.12 -3.28
N LEU A 285 54.53 -32.19 -2.39
CA LEU A 285 53.91 -30.87 -2.27
C LEU A 285 54.09 -30.07 -3.57
N ARG A 286 52.97 -29.66 -4.16
CA ARG A 286 52.95 -28.77 -5.33
C ARG A 286 53.20 -27.32 -4.85
N PRO A 287 54.09 -26.54 -5.49
CA PRO A 287 54.29 -25.15 -5.10
C PRO A 287 53.03 -24.32 -5.43
N ALA A 288 52.67 -23.46 -4.48
CA ALA A 288 51.45 -22.65 -4.50
C ALA A 288 51.37 -21.76 -5.74
N ARG A 289 50.24 -21.82 -6.44
CA ARG A 289 49.87 -20.91 -7.52
C ARG A 289 49.34 -19.62 -6.86
N VAL A 290 50.03 -18.51 -7.08
CA VAL A 290 49.62 -17.18 -6.64
C VAL A 290 48.23 -16.87 -7.22
N MET A 291 47.20 -16.86 -6.38
CA MET A 291 45.88 -16.37 -6.76
C MET A 291 45.88 -14.84 -6.71
N SER A 292 45.58 -14.23 -7.84
CA SER A 292 45.32 -12.81 -7.97
C SER A 292 44.12 -12.42 -7.10
N MET A 293 44.32 -11.45 -6.19
CA MET A 293 43.23 -10.88 -5.42
C MET A 293 42.24 -10.15 -6.33
N GLU A 294 40.96 -10.48 -6.18
CA GLU A 294 39.84 -9.72 -6.73
C GLU A 294 39.82 -8.29 -6.13
N PRO A 295 39.49 -7.25 -6.91
CA PRO A 295 39.50 -5.89 -6.41
C PRO A 295 38.33 -5.65 -5.46
N GLN A 296 38.66 -5.32 -4.23
CA GLN A 296 37.71 -4.85 -3.23
C GLN A 296 37.16 -3.48 -3.68
N ALA A 297 35.84 -3.32 -3.70
CA ALA A 297 35.20 -2.05 -4.06
C ALA A 297 35.67 -0.94 -3.10
N PRO A 298 36.08 0.24 -3.63
CA PRO A 298 36.61 1.30 -2.80
C PRO A 298 35.53 1.81 -1.85
N PRO A 299 35.90 2.17 -0.60
CA PRO A 299 34.97 2.80 0.33
C PRO A 299 34.39 4.07 -0.30
N LEU A 300 33.08 4.25 -0.18
CA LEU A 300 32.38 5.45 -0.67
C LEU A 300 32.96 6.67 0.04
N ASP A 301 33.50 7.59 -0.75
CA ASP A 301 34.09 8.84 -0.27
C ASP A 301 33.02 9.68 0.45
N ASP A 302 33.34 10.18 1.65
CA ASP A 302 32.41 11.02 2.44
C ASP A 302 31.97 12.27 1.67
N GLU A 303 32.76 12.73 0.69
CA GLU A 303 32.38 13.83 -0.20
C GLU A 303 31.19 13.50 -1.11
N THR A 304 31.06 12.25 -1.57
CA THR A 304 29.93 11.83 -2.41
C THR A 304 28.61 11.86 -1.63
N VAL A 305 28.64 11.40 -0.37
CA VAL A 305 27.46 11.42 0.52
C VAL A 305 27.03 12.86 0.84
N LEU A 306 28.00 13.75 1.10
CA LEU A 306 27.73 15.17 1.35
C LEU A 306 27.21 15.91 0.11
N ARG A 307 27.67 15.52 -1.09
CA ARG A 307 27.19 16.07 -2.36
C ARG A 307 25.72 15.71 -2.60
N ASP A 308 25.36 14.45 -2.42
CA ASP A 308 23.99 13.97 -2.58
C ASP A 308 23.03 14.62 -1.57
N GLN A 309 23.48 14.82 -0.33
CA GLN A 309 22.69 15.51 0.69
C GLN A 309 22.46 16.99 0.35
N ARG A 310 23.46 17.68 -0.22
CA ARG A 310 23.31 19.08 -0.68
C ARG A 310 22.36 19.19 -1.86
N GLU A 311 22.40 18.23 -2.78
CA GLU A 311 21.52 18.18 -3.95
C GLU A 311 20.06 17.94 -3.54
N TYR A 312 19.83 17.02 -2.59
CA TYR A 312 18.51 16.78 -2.00
C TYR A 312 17.92 18.06 -1.37
N LEU A 313 18.71 18.78 -0.56
CA LEU A 313 18.28 20.03 0.07
C LEU A 313 18.04 21.18 -0.93
N ARG A 314 18.74 21.16 -2.07
CA ARG A 314 18.50 22.11 -3.17
C ARG A 314 17.14 21.84 -3.83
N VAL A 315 16.86 20.58 -4.17
CA VAL A 315 15.59 20.17 -4.78
C VAL A 315 14.40 20.49 -3.87
N GLN A 316 14.51 20.28 -2.56
CA GLN A 316 13.47 20.65 -1.59
C GLN A 316 13.18 22.16 -1.59
N ARG A 317 14.22 23.00 -1.58
CA ARG A 317 14.06 24.46 -1.63
C ARG A 317 13.44 24.94 -2.94
N ASP A 318 13.79 24.33 -4.07
CA ASP A 318 13.20 24.68 -5.36
C ASP A 318 11.72 24.26 -5.44
N ARG A 319 11.36 23.13 -4.82
CA ARG A 319 9.96 22.68 -4.70
C ARG A 319 9.13 23.60 -3.82
N GLU A 320 9.68 24.08 -2.69
CA GLU A 320 9.01 25.09 -1.85
C GLU A 320 8.82 26.42 -2.57
N ARG A 321 9.81 26.87 -3.34
CA ARG A 321 9.70 28.10 -4.15
C ARG A 321 8.63 27.97 -5.23
N ALA A 322 8.55 26.82 -5.89
CA ALA A 322 7.50 26.55 -6.87
C ALA A 322 6.10 26.55 -6.23
N ALA A 323 5.95 25.96 -5.03
CA ALA A 323 4.68 25.96 -4.30
C ALA A 323 4.23 27.37 -3.91
N ARG A 324 5.16 28.25 -3.50
CA ARG A 324 4.86 29.66 -3.20
C ARG A 324 4.40 30.45 -4.43
N ARG A 325 4.98 30.17 -5.61
CA ARG A 325 4.55 30.81 -6.87
C ARG A 325 3.10 30.43 -7.22
N TYR A 326 2.76 29.14 -7.13
CA TYR A 326 1.40 28.67 -7.38
C TYR A 326 0.37 29.28 -6.41
N SER A 327 0.72 29.42 -5.12
CA SER A 327 -0.17 30.04 -4.14
C SER A 327 -0.40 31.53 -4.43
N SER A 328 0.60 32.24 -4.95
CA SER A 328 0.48 33.65 -5.32
C SER A 328 -0.40 33.86 -6.54
N GLU A 329 -0.32 32.96 -7.54
CA GLU A 329 -1.14 33.04 -8.75
C GLU A 329 -2.63 32.77 -8.46
N ASP A 330 -2.94 31.85 -7.55
CA ASP A 330 -4.31 31.58 -7.10
C ASP A 330 -4.92 32.77 -6.34
N GLU A 331 -4.13 33.46 -5.49
CA GLU A 331 -4.56 34.68 -4.81
C GLU A 331 -4.80 35.85 -5.79
N GLU A 332 -3.96 35.97 -6.82
CA GLU A 332 -4.11 37.00 -7.86
C GLU A 332 -5.35 36.74 -8.74
N GLN A 333 -5.61 35.47 -9.10
CA GLN A 333 -6.82 35.09 -9.84
C GLN A 333 -8.09 35.32 -9.01
N GLN A 334 -8.06 35.09 -7.69
CA GLN A 334 -9.19 35.40 -6.81
C GLN A 334 -9.44 36.92 -6.71
N ARG A 335 -8.39 37.74 -6.68
CA ARG A 335 -8.52 39.20 -6.70
C ARG A 335 -9.11 39.72 -8.02
N LEU A 336 -8.68 39.16 -9.14
CA LEU A 336 -9.19 39.56 -10.47
C LEU A 336 -10.63 39.10 -10.71
N GLY A 337 -11.04 37.97 -10.13
CA GLY A 337 -12.42 37.47 -10.21
C GLY A 337 -13.42 38.31 -9.40
N ALA A 338 -12.98 38.96 -8.33
CA ALA A 338 -13.84 39.78 -7.46
C ALA A 338 -14.24 41.15 -8.04
N HIS A 339 -13.57 41.61 -9.10
CA HIS A 339 -13.84 42.91 -9.75
C HIS A 339 -14.78 42.85 -10.96
N LYS A 340 -15.36 41.68 -11.28
CA LYS A 340 -16.26 41.48 -12.43
C LYS A 340 -17.74 41.25 -12.05
N LEU A 341 -18.16 41.71 -10.87
CA LEU A 341 -19.57 41.75 -10.46
C LEU A 341 -20.03 43.17 -10.17
#